data_AF-A0A5P5ZLM9-F1
#
_entry.id   AF-A0A5P5ZLM9-F1
#
_cell.length_a   1.000
_cell.length_b   1.000
_cell.length_c   1.000
_cell.angle_alpha   90.00
_cell.angle_beta   90.00
_cell.angle_gamma   90.00
#
_symmetry.space_group_name_H-M   'P 1'
#
loop_
_entity.id
_entity.type
_entity.pdbx_description
1 polymer ?
#
loop_
_entity_poly.entity_id
_entity_poly.type
_entity_poly.pdbx_seq_one_letter_code
_entity_poly.pdbx_strand_id
1 'polypeptide(L)' 'MMEIYIALLKQDVKLGDVKEKLAEEGMDFLKFYPMLNMVKIRAEKDPSKPCHEIFETVEKEKDDFSSHTH' A
#
# COMPACT_ATOMS: atom_id res chain seq x y z
N MET A 1 -4.10 -1.55 -15.15
CA MET A 1 -3.65 -2.87 -14.65
C MET A 1 -3.49 -2.70 -13.16
N MET A 2 -4.06 -3.57 -12.33
CA MET A 2 -3.94 -3.45 -10.87
C MET A 2 -2.54 -3.83 -10.42
N GLU A 3 -1.90 -2.94 -9.68
CA GLU A 3 -0.54 -3.10 -9.19
C GLU A 3 -0.55 -3.26 -7.66
N ILE A 4 0.52 -3.85 -7.14
CA ILE A 4 0.70 -4.05 -5.71
C ILE A 4 1.65 -2.98 -5.18
N TYR A 5 1.28 -2.38 -4.06
CA TYR A 5 2.10 -1.40 -3.35
C TYR A 5 2.25 -1.82 -1.89
N ILE A 6 3.39 -1.46 -1.31
CA ILE A 6 3.61 -1.50 0.13
C ILE A 6 3.76 -0.06 0.59
N ALA A 7 2.90 0.35 1.52
CA ALA A 7 2.91 1.68 2.10
C ALA A 7 3.29 1.63 3.57
N LEU A 8 4.20 2.50 3.98
CA LEU A 8 4.51 2.77 5.39
C LEU A 8 3.48 3.74 5.94
N LEU A 9 2.84 3.41 7.05
CA LEU A 9 1.89 4.29 7.73
C LEU A 9 2.64 5.33 8.55
N LYS A 10 2.12 6.57 8.58
CA LYS A 10 2.62 7.59 9.51
C LYS A 10 2.37 7.19 10.96
N GLN A 11 3.15 7.77 11.87
CA GLN A 11 2.88 7.67 13.31
C GLN A 11 1.50 8.27 13.62
N ASP A 12 0.75 7.64 14.53
CA ASP A 12 -0.63 7.99 14.93
C ASP A 12 -1.78 7.67 13.96
N VAL A 13 -1.51 7.02 12.82
CA VAL A 13 -2.58 6.58 11.92
C VAL A 13 -3.23 5.29 12.43
N LYS A 14 -4.56 5.28 12.59
CA LYS A 14 -5.28 4.07 12.97
C LYS A 14 -5.59 3.23 11.74
N LEU A 15 -5.54 1.91 11.91
CA LEU A 15 -5.84 0.96 10.83
C LEU A 15 -7.28 1.08 10.30
N GLY A 16 -8.22 1.58 11.12
CA GLY A 16 -9.59 1.88 10.70
C GLY A 16 -9.62 2.96 9.62
N ASP A 17 -9.04 4.12 9.94
CA ASP A 17 -8.93 5.27 9.03
C ASP A 17 -8.24 4.90 7.71
N VAL A 18 -7.21 4.04 7.77
CA VAL A 18 -6.52 3.53 6.56
C VAL A 18 -7.47 2.73 5.66
N LYS A 19 -8.27 1.83 6.25
CA LYS A 19 -9.19 0.99 5.47
C LYS A 19 -10.31 1.81 4.86
N GLU A 20 -10.84 2.78 5.61
CA GLU A 20 -11.86 3.71 5.11
C GLU A 20 -11.32 4.51 3.92
N LYS A 21 -10.15 5.13 4.07
CA LYS A 21 -9.52 5.92 2.99
C LYS A 21 -9.23 5.09 1.74
N LEU A 22 -8.71 3.86 1.92
CA LEU A 22 -8.47 2.95 0.80
C LEU A 22 -9.78 2.61 0.06
N ALA A 23 -10.87 2.36 0.80
CA ALA A 23 -12.17 2.08 0.20
C ALA A 23 -12.75 3.29 -0.55
N GLU A 24 -12.62 4.51 0.00
CA GLU A 24 -13.02 5.76 -0.66
C GLU A 24 -12.29 5.98 -1.99
N GLU A 25 -11.01 5.61 -2.04
CA GLU A 25 -10.16 5.76 -3.23
C GLU A 25 -10.23 4.55 -4.19
N GLY A 26 -11.07 3.55 -3.89
CA GLY A 26 -11.25 2.36 -4.72
C GLY A 26 -10.05 1.40 -4.72
N MET A 27 -9.32 1.33 -3.61
CA MET A 27 -8.13 0.50 -3.43
C MET A 27 -8.41 -0.69 -2.50
N ASP A 28 -7.81 -1.83 -2.80
CA ASP A 28 -7.95 -3.02 -1.97
C ASP A 28 -6.87 -3.06 -0.89
N PHE A 29 -7.29 -3.19 0.36
CA PHE A 29 -6.41 -3.54 1.46
C PHE A 29 -6.10 -5.05 1.44
N LEU A 30 -4.83 -5.43 1.35
CA LEU A 30 -4.42 -6.83 1.27
C LEU A 30 -3.88 -7.38 2.60
N LYS A 31 -2.98 -6.65 3.26
CA LYS A 31 -2.31 -7.12 4.48
C LYS A 31 -1.78 -5.96 5.32
N PHE A 32 -1.71 -6.14 6.63
CA PHE A 32 -0.99 -5.24 7.54
C PHE A 32 0.18 -5.97 8.20
N TYR A 33 1.32 -5.29 8.25
CA TYR A 33 2.57 -5.73 8.87
C TYR A 33 2.83 -4.89 10.12
N PRO A 34 2.32 -5.31 11.29
CA PRO A 34 2.35 -4.49 12.50
C PRO A 34 3.78 -4.16 12.98
N MET A 35 4.72 -5.09 12.81
CA MET A 35 6.12 -4.88 13.23
C MET A 35 6.83 -3.76 12.45
N LEU A 36 6.38 -3.46 11.23
CA LEU A 36 6.96 -2.44 10.38
C LEU A 36 6.05 -1.22 10.21
N ASN A 37 4.85 -1.25 10.80
CA ASN A 37 3.78 -0.29 10.56
C ASN A 37 3.46 -0.09 9.06
N MET A 38 3.46 -1.18 8.28
CA MET A 38 3.24 -1.13 6.82
C MET A 38 1.96 -1.84 6.41
N VAL A 39 1.36 -1.40 5.30
CA VAL A 39 0.22 -2.05 4.65
C VAL A 39 0.57 -2.47 3.22
N LYS A 40 0.07 -3.63 2.82
CA LYS A 40 0.05 -4.09 1.43
C LYS A 40 -1.29 -3.72 0.84
N ILE A 41 -1.27 -3.02 -0.28
CA ILE A 41 -2.47 -2.54 -0.97
C ILE A 41 -2.39 -2.89 -2.45
N ARG A 42 -3.55 -3.06 -3.08
CA ARG A 42 -3.68 -3.19 -4.53
C ARG A 42 -4.46 -1.99 -5.04
N ALA A 43 -3.91 -1.33 -6.06
CA ALA A 43 -4.51 -0.15 -6.64
C ALA A 43 -4.25 -0.11 -8.15
N GLU A 44 -5.16 0.52 -8.90
CA GLU A 44 -4.97 0.75 -10.34
C GLU A 44 -4.02 1.93 -10.63
N LYS A 45 -3.84 2.82 -9.65
CA LYS A 45 -3.04 4.03 -9.75
C LYS A 45 -2.19 4.16 -8.49
N ASP A 46 -1.12 4.94 -8.63
CA ASP A 46 -0.20 5.24 -7.53
C ASP A 46 -0.95 5.86 -6.33
N PRO A 47 -0.91 5.21 -5.14
CA PRO A 47 -1.67 5.64 -3.98
C PRO A 47 -0.99 6.76 -3.18
N SER A 48 0.22 7.19 -3.57
CA SER A 48 1.02 8.17 -2.81
C SER A 48 0.34 9.53 -2.72
N LYS A 49 -0.32 9.98 -3.78
CA LYS A 49 -1.04 11.27 -3.81
C LYS A 49 -2.36 11.24 -3.04
N PRO A 50 -3.31 10.33 -3.34
CA PRO A 50 -4.61 10.32 -2.66
C PRO A 50 -4.52 9.97 -1.17
N CYS A 51 -3.52 9.17 -0.79
CA CYS A 51 -3.35 8.70 0.59
C CYS A 51 -2.14 9.30 1.30
N HIS A 52 -1.61 10.45 0.81
CA HIS A 52 -0.44 11.12 1.40
C HIS A 52 -0.63 11.51 2.88
N GLU A 53 -1.89 11.62 3.33
CA GLU A 53 -2.25 11.92 4.71
C GLU A 53 -1.94 10.76 5.66
N ILE A 54 -2.16 9.52 5.22
CA ILE A 54 -1.97 8.29 6.01
C ILE A 54 -0.64 7.57 5.73
N PHE A 55 -0.05 7.78 4.54
CA PHE A 55 1.19 7.13 4.14
C PHE A 55 2.40 8.07 4.28
N GLU A 56 3.46 7.56 4.90
CA GLU A 56 4.77 8.21 4.95
C GLU A 56 5.57 7.92 3.68
N THR A 57 5.49 6.68 3.20
CA THR A 57 6.18 6.24 1.98
C THR A 57 5.33 5.19 1.30
N VAL A 58 5.36 5.16 -0.02
CA VAL A 58 4.67 4.16 -0.84
C VAL A 58 5.67 3.64 -1.86
N GLU A 59 5.91 2.34 -1.82
CA GLU A 59 6.76 1.65 -2.78
C GLU A 59 5.90 0.67 -3.59
N LYS A 60 6.07 0.70 -4.91
CA LYS A 60 5.47 -0.31 -5.79
C LYS A 60 6.23 -1.63 -5.62
N GLU A 61 5.51 -2.72 -5.36
CA GLU A 61 6.10 -4.05 -5.36
C GLU A 61 6.55 -4.36 -6.79
N LYS A 62 7.86 -4.29 -7.03
CA LYS A 62 8.48 -4.77 -8.26
C LYS A 62 8.63 -6.27 -8.11
N ASP A 63 8.05 -7.02 -9.04
CA ASP A 63 8.22 -8.47 -9.11
C ASP A 63 9.69 -8.75 -9.46
N ASP A 64 10.53 -8.97 -8.45
CA ASP A 64 11.97 -9.14 -8.62
C ASP A 64 12.40 -10.58 -8.32
N PHE A 65 11.68 -11.60 -8.80
CA PHE A 65 12.13 -13.00 -8.69
C PHE A 65 11.55 -13.96 -9.76
N SER A 66 11.43 -13.56 -11.03
CA SER A 66 10.92 -14.48 -12.07
C SER A 66 11.55 -14.35 -13.47
N SER A 67 12.84 -14.02 -13.58
CA SER A 67 13.50 -14.00 -14.91
C SER A 67 15.00 -14.31 -14.94
N HIS A 68 15.48 -15.31 -14.20
CA HIS A 68 16.77 -15.95 -14.51
C HIS A 68 16.67 -17.47 -14.35
N THR A 69 16.03 -18.12 -15.31
CA THR A 69 16.27 -19.54 -15.64
C THR A 69 15.73 -19.77 -17.05
N HIS A 70 16.57 -19.54 -18.06
CA HIS A 70 16.60 -20.34 -19.29
C HIS A 70 17.87 -20.07 -20.07
#